data_AF-A0A0U4ALE6-F1
#
_entry.id   AF-A0A0U4ALE6-F1
#
_cell.length_a   1.000
_cell.length_b   1.000
_cell.length_c   1.000
_cell.angle_alpha   90.00
_cell.angle_beta   90.00
_cell.angle_gamma   90.00
#
_symmetry.space_group_name_H-M   'P 1'
#
loop_
_entity.id
_entity.type
_entity.pdbx_description
1 polymer ?
#
loop_
_entity_poly.entity_id
_entity_poly.type
_entity_poly.pdbx_seq_one_letter_code
_entity_poly.pdbx_strand_id
1 'polypeptide(L)'
;MVGCDKKAATGPRLVYTGPLMETTNVLTLVSDSAKLKFQLTAPLEQQFENGDILYPKGMTVTFYSSDGLKRVINTLTAKYGKVDKAKNLYIMRGAVEVVNVPQEQRMNTEELFYDKNKALIYTDSTMFVKVTTPTEYLTGYGLTANQNFSRYRILRPEGVFAAPAVAPAPAVTAPPQANSAPQ
;
A
#
# COMPACT_ATOMS: atom_id res chain seq x y z
N MET A 1 -51.96 -5.68 45.34
CA MET A 1 -51.42 -5.15 44.07
C MET A 1 -50.40 -4.07 44.43
N VAL A 2 -49.11 -4.38 44.44
CA VAL A 2 -48.05 -3.37 44.63
C VAL A 2 -47.38 -3.21 43.27
N GLY A 3 -47.71 -2.10 42.61
CA GLY A 3 -47.10 -1.68 41.36
C GLY A 3 -45.64 -1.29 41.60
N CYS A 4 -44.75 -1.84 40.79
CA CYS A 4 -43.34 -1.52 40.83
C CYS A 4 -43.12 -0.35 39.85
N ASP A 5 -43.09 0.88 40.37
CA ASP A 5 -42.70 2.07 39.63
C ASP A 5 -41.19 1.99 39.31
N LYS A 6 -40.86 1.42 38.15
CA LYS A 6 -39.50 1.50 37.60
C LYS A 6 -39.23 2.95 37.20
N LYS A 7 -38.58 3.71 38.09
CA LYS A 7 -37.86 4.92 37.71
C LYS A 7 -36.86 4.54 36.62
N ALA A 8 -37.15 4.96 35.38
CA ALA A 8 -36.22 4.84 34.27
C ALA A 8 -34.98 5.67 34.62
N ALA A 9 -33.83 5.01 34.72
CA ALA A 9 -32.56 5.68 34.91
C ALA A 9 -32.22 6.47 33.63
N THR A 10 -32.50 7.77 33.63
CA THR A 10 -32.13 8.70 32.54
C THR A 10 -30.74 9.29 32.82
N GLY A 11 -29.71 8.44 32.81
CA GLY A 11 -28.32 8.90 32.73
C GLY A 11 -27.93 9.16 31.26
N PRO A 12 -26.94 10.03 30.97
CA PRO A 12 -26.43 10.16 29.60
C PRO A 12 -25.92 8.78 29.15
N ARG A 13 -26.49 8.28 28.06
CA ARG A 13 -26.08 7.01 27.45
C ARG A 13 -24.64 7.19 26.97
N LEU A 14 -23.68 6.65 27.71
CA LEU A 14 -22.30 6.51 27.25
C LEU A 14 -22.32 5.58 26.04
N VAL A 15 -22.34 6.19 24.85
CA VAL A 15 -22.23 5.46 23.59
C VAL A 15 -20.77 5.05 23.47
N TYR A 16 -20.52 3.74 23.43
CA TYR A 16 -19.19 3.21 23.18
C TYR A 16 -18.80 3.51 21.72
N THR A 17 -17.77 4.33 21.54
CA THR A 17 -17.26 4.70 20.20
C THR A 17 -15.91 4.05 19.88
N GLY A 18 -15.53 3.01 20.63
CA GLY A 18 -14.29 2.27 20.42
C GLY A 18 -14.40 1.25 19.26
N PRO A 19 -13.31 0.52 18.97
CA PRO A 19 -13.35 -0.53 17.96
C PRO A 19 -14.26 -1.67 18.43
N LEU A 20 -15.13 -2.12 17.54
CA LEU A 20 -16.00 -3.28 17.78
C LEU A 20 -15.17 -4.58 17.82
N MET A 21 -14.13 -4.65 17.00
CA MET A 21 -13.22 -5.79 16.94
C MET A 21 -11.79 -5.33 16.77
N GLU A 22 -10.86 -6.01 17.44
CA GLU A 22 -9.42 -5.84 17.24
C GLU A 22 -8.81 -7.19 16.89
N THR A 23 -8.00 -7.22 15.83
CA THR A 23 -7.29 -8.42 15.39
C THR A 23 -5.81 -8.12 15.29
N THR A 24 -4.98 -8.95 15.92
CA THR A 24 -3.53 -8.84 15.86
C THR A 24 -2.94 -9.81 14.84
N ASN A 25 -1.83 -9.43 14.19
CA ASN A 25 -1.12 -10.25 13.20
C ASN A 25 -2.04 -10.72 12.06
N VAL A 26 -2.73 -9.77 11.44
CA VAL A 26 -3.66 -10.04 10.36
C VAL A 26 -2.90 -10.40 9.10
N LEU A 27 -3.31 -11.51 8.48
CA LEU A 27 -2.94 -11.89 7.13
C LEU A 27 -4.22 -12.05 6.32
N THR A 28 -4.44 -11.17 5.36
CA THR A 28 -5.57 -11.23 4.42
C THR A 28 -5.05 -11.60 3.04
N LEU A 29 -5.56 -12.71 2.49
CA LEU A 29 -5.25 -13.16 1.14
C LEU A 29 -6.50 -13.04 0.29
N VAL A 30 -6.41 -12.27 -0.80
CA VAL A 30 -7.53 -12.12 -1.73
C VAL A 30 -7.16 -12.75 -3.05
N SER A 31 -7.96 -13.73 -3.45
CA SER A 31 -7.85 -14.41 -4.73
C SER A 31 -9.14 -14.25 -5.53
N ASP A 32 -9.00 -14.26 -6.84
CA ASP A 32 -10.12 -14.30 -7.79
C ASP A 32 -9.74 -15.29 -8.89
N SER A 33 -10.64 -16.24 -9.17
CA SER A 33 -10.43 -17.31 -10.15
C SER A 33 -9.15 -18.13 -9.88
N ALA A 34 -8.92 -18.49 -8.62
CA ALA A 34 -7.73 -19.19 -8.10
C ALA A 34 -6.39 -18.44 -8.30
N LYS A 35 -6.43 -17.15 -8.66
CA LYS A 35 -5.25 -16.30 -8.80
C LYS A 35 -5.19 -15.32 -7.64
N LEU A 36 -4.10 -15.36 -6.89
CA LEU A 36 -3.85 -14.40 -5.80
C LEU A 36 -3.74 -13.00 -6.42
N LYS A 37 -4.57 -12.06 -5.97
CA LYS A 37 -4.57 -10.66 -6.43
C LYS A 37 -3.71 -9.80 -5.53
N PHE A 38 -3.95 -9.89 -4.23
CA PHE A 38 -3.16 -9.18 -3.23
C PHE A 38 -3.13 -9.91 -1.90
N GLN A 39 -2.10 -9.61 -1.13
CA GLN A 39 -1.91 -10.01 0.26
C GLN A 39 -1.78 -8.74 1.09
N LEU A 40 -2.55 -8.63 2.18
CA LEU A 40 -2.40 -7.59 3.19
C LEU A 40 -1.91 -8.22 4.47
N THR A 41 -0.87 -7.63 5.05
CA THR A 41 -0.36 -8.00 6.37
C THR A 41 -0.34 -6.78 7.26
N ALA A 42 -0.88 -6.89 8.48
CA ALA A 42 -0.88 -5.81 9.45
C ALA A 42 -0.69 -6.33 10.88
N PRO A 43 0.09 -5.65 11.74
CA PRO A 43 0.27 -6.08 13.13
C PRO A 43 -0.99 -5.92 13.98
N LEU A 44 -1.81 -4.91 13.68
CA LEU A 44 -3.05 -4.61 14.39
C LEU A 44 -4.07 -4.03 13.40
N GLU A 45 -5.25 -4.64 13.37
CA GLU A 45 -6.43 -4.20 12.65
C GLU A 45 -7.54 -3.91 13.67
N GLN A 46 -8.20 -2.78 13.54
CA GLN A 46 -9.31 -2.36 14.39
C GLN A 46 -10.52 -2.07 13.51
N GLN A 47 -11.61 -2.79 13.71
CA GLN A 47 -12.85 -2.59 12.97
C GLN A 47 -13.86 -1.85 13.84
N PHE A 48 -14.48 -0.81 13.28
CA PHE A 48 -15.46 0.03 13.96
C PHE A 48 -16.89 -0.35 13.56
N GLU A 49 -17.88 0.09 14.35
CA GLU A 49 -19.30 -0.21 14.12
C GLU A 49 -19.82 0.30 12.76
N ASN A 50 -19.28 1.43 12.29
CA ASN A 50 -19.59 1.99 10.97
C ASN A 50 -18.99 1.17 9.80
N GLY A 51 -18.21 0.13 10.10
CA GLY A 51 -17.52 -0.71 9.13
C GLY A 51 -16.16 -0.17 8.68
N ASP A 52 -15.71 0.97 9.20
CA ASP A 52 -14.36 1.46 8.95
C ASP A 52 -13.33 0.53 9.60
N ILE A 53 -12.18 0.43 8.94
CA ILE A 53 -11.07 -0.39 9.41
C ILE A 53 -9.85 0.51 9.62
N LEU A 54 -9.17 0.34 10.74
CA LEU A 54 -7.97 1.09 11.10
C LEU A 54 -6.80 0.14 11.29
N TYR A 55 -5.64 0.56 10.81
CA TYR A 55 -4.38 -0.15 10.93
C TYR A 55 -3.37 0.77 11.63
N PRO A 56 -3.50 0.96 12.95
CA PRO A 56 -2.72 1.94 13.70
C PRO A 56 -1.23 1.59 13.79
N LYS A 57 -0.87 0.31 13.62
CA LYS A 57 0.52 -0.18 13.66
C LYS A 57 1.13 -0.40 12.27
N GLY A 58 0.47 0.13 11.24
CA GLY A 58 0.90 0.02 9.86
C GLY A 58 0.34 -1.19 9.13
N MET A 59 0.59 -1.20 7.83
CA MET A 59 0.16 -2.24 6.92
C MET A 59 1.18 -2.40 5.79
N THR A 60 1.21 -3.61 5.23
CA THR A 60 1.91 -3.91 3.99
C THR A 60 0.93 -4.62 3.07
N VAL A 61 0.81 -4.14 1.84
CA VAL A 61 -0.04 -4.69 0.79
C VAL A 61 0.84 -5.10 -0.38
N THR A 62 0.92 -6.39 -0.64
CA THR A 62 1.68 -6.96 -1.75
C THR A 62 0.70 -7.37 -2.85
N PHE A 63 0.82 -6.77 -4.02
CA PHE A 63 0.06 -7.10 -5.22
C PHE A 63 0.81 -8.14 -6.06
N TYR A 64 0.08 -9.10 -6.60
CA TYR A 64 0.62 -10.18 -7.42
C TYR A 64 0.17 -10.07 -8.88
N SER A 65 0.98 -10.63 -9.78
CA SER A 65 0.67 -10.74 -11.20
C SER A 65 -0.51 -11.67 -11.45
N SER A 66 -1.33 -11.32 -12.45
CA SER A 66 -2.49 -12.11 -12.90
C SER A 66 -2.12 -13.35 -13.74
N ASP A 67 -0.83 -13.56 -14.00
CA ASP A 67 -0.30 -14.70 -14.76
C ASP A 67 -0.30 -16.03 -13.95
N GLY A 68 -0.57 -15.96 -12.64
CA GLY A 68 -0.58 -17.14 -11.77
C GLY A 68 0.81 -17.55 -11.24
N LEU A 69 1.87 -16.83 -11.62
CA LEU A 69 3.26 -17.14 -11.23
C LEU A 69 3.65 -16.55 -9.87
N LYS A 70 2.69 -16.01 -9.10
CA LYS A 70 2.89 -15.36 -7.78
C LYS A 70 4.02 -14.31 -7.78
N ARG A 71 4.25 -13.66 -8.93
CA ARG A 71 5.24 -12.58 -9.03
C ARG A 71 4.70 -11.32 -8.36
N VAL A 72 5.50 -10.71 -7.49
CA VAL A 72 5.16 -9.44 -6.86
C VAL A 72 5.27 -8.34 -7.92
N ILE A 73 4.18 -7.61 -8.14
CA ILE A 73 4.14 -6.49 -9.10
C ILE A 73 4.29 -5.14 -8.39
N ASN A 74 3.70 -5.01 -7.21
CA ASN A 74 3.72 -3.75 -6.46
C ASN A 74 3.61 -4.07 -4.97
N THR A 75 4.38 -3.38 -4.15
CA THR A 75 4.31 -3.48 -2.69
C THR A 75 4.06 -2.09 -2.12
N LEU A 76 2.98 -1.94 -1.36
CA LEU A 76 2.65 -0.71 -0.65
C LEU A 76 2.88 -0.94 0.84
N THR A 77 3.64 -0.07 1.48
CA THR A 77 3.90 -0.12 2.91
C THR A 77 3.57 1.23 3.52
N ALA A 78 2.91 1.23 4.68
CA ALA A 78 2.59 2.44 5.43
C ALA A 78 2.63 2.18 6.93
N LYS A 79 2.97 3.21 7.73
CA LYS A 79 2.95 3.13 9.20
C LYS A 79 1.56 3.28 9.80
N TYR A 80 0.61 3.76 9.02
CA TYR A 80 -0.79 3.90 9.41
C TYR A 80 -1.68 3.67 8.18
N GLY A 81 -2.80 3.00 8.38
CA GLY A 81 -3.84 2.92 7.36
C GLY A 81 -5.24 3.07 7.94
N LYS A 82 -6.14 3.63 7.16
CA LYS A 82 -7.56 3.71 7.43
C LYS A 82 -8.32 3.34 6.17
N VAL A 83 -9.37 2.55 6.31
CA VAL A 83 -10.28 2.19 5.23
C VAL A 83 -11.63 2.79 5.57
N ASP A 84 -12.05 3.76 4.77
CA ASP A 84 -13.40 4.30 4.80
C ASP A 84 -14.27 3.39 3.93
N LYS A 85 -15.08 2.55 4.57
CA LYS A 85 -15.87 1.53 3.88
C LYS A 85 -17.03 2.16 3.11
N ALA A 86 -17.58 3.27 3.59
CA ALA A 86 -18.65 4.00 2.93
C ALA A 86 -18.20 4.57 1.58
N LYS A 87 -16.95 5.06 1.50
CA LYS A 87 -16.36 5.63 0.28
C LYS A 87 -15.52 4.65 -0.53
N ASN A 88 -15.25 3.44 -0.02
CA ASN A 88 -14.24 2.52 -0.55
C ASN A 88 -12.87 3.21 -0.74
N LEU A 89 -12.50 4.06 0.21
CA LEU A 89 -11.29 4.88 0.17
C LEU A 89 -10.28 4.36 1.20
N TYR A 90 -9.08 4.05 0.73
CA TYR A 90 -7.97 3.64 1.56
C TYR A 90 -7.06 4.85 1.77
N ILE A 91 -6.82 5.18 3.03
CA ILE A 91 -6.00 6.32 3.45
C ILE A 91 -4.77 5.72 4.14
N MET A 92 -3.61 5.93 3.56
CA MET A 92 -2.33 5.48 4.09
C MET A 92 -1.52 6.69 4.52
N ARG A 93 -0.95 6.65 5.72
CA ARG A 93 -0.18 7.75 6.31
C ARG A 93 1.11 7.24 6.95
N GLY A 94 2.10 8.12 6.96
CA GLY A 94 3.38 7.94 7.62
C GLY A 94 4.32 7.06 6.82
N ALA A 95 5.35 7.68 6.25
CA ALA A 95 6.39 7.03 5.45
C ALA A 95 5.81 5.99 4.46
N VAL A 96 4.84 6.42 3.66
CA VAL A 96 4.22 5.58 2.65
C VAL A 96 5.23 5.30 1.55
N GLU A 97 5.46 4.02 1.28
CA GLU A 97 6.36 3.56 0.24
C GLU A 97 5.60 2.64 -0.72
N VAL A 98 5.74 2.91 -2.02
CA VAL A 98 5.20 2.09 -3.09
C VAL A 98 6.35 1.61 -3.96
N VAL A 99 6.55 0.30 -4.07
CA VAL A 99 7.65 -0.31 -4.81
C VAL A 99 7.09 -1.15 -5.95
N ASN A 100 7.30 -0.68 -7.18
CA ASN A 100 7.05 -1.46 -8.38
C ASN A 100 8.30 -2.31 -8.69
N VAL A 101 8.20 -3.61 -8.43
CA VAL A 101 9.31 -4.57 -8.64
C VAL A 101 9.69 -4.72 -10.13
N PRO A 102 8.75 -4.92 -11.09
CA PRO A 102 9.13 -5.17 -12.48
C PRO A 102 9.73 -3.95 -13.21
N GLN A 103 9.41 -2.73 -12.79
CA GLN A 103 9.99 -1.50 -13.37
C GLN A 103 11.12 -0.90 -12.52
N GLU A 104 11.44 -1.53 -11.38
CA GLU A 104 12.43 -1.03 -10.41
C GLU A 104 12.17 0.41 -9.94
N GLN A 105 10.89 0.78 -9.86
CA GLN A 105 10.45 2.13 -9.46
C GLN A 105 10.00 2.13 -8.01
N ARG A 106 10.29 3.23 -7.31
CA ARG A 106 9.86 3.45 -5.93
C ARG A 106 9.24 4.82 -5.80
N MET A 107 8.16 4.93 -5.04
CA MET A 107 7.57 6.21 -4.66
C MET A 107 7.51 6.30 -3.14
N ASN A 108 7.95 7.43 -2.61
CA ASN A 108 7.85 7.77 -1.20
C ASN A 108 6.99 9.03 -1.04
N THR A 109 6.08 8.99 -0.07
CA THR A 109 5.24 10.13 0.32
C THR A 109 4.78 9.99 1.77
N GLU A 110 4.27 11.05 2.37
CA GLU A 110 3.73 11.01 3.74
C GLU A 110 2.28 10.55 3.80
N GLU A 111 1.49 10.81 2.76
CA GLU A 111 0.08 10.43 2.70
C GLU A 111 -0.30 10.01 1.29
N LEU A 112 -1.10 8.96 1.23
CA LEU A 112 -1.59 8.39 -0.01
C LEU A 112 -3.04 7.97 0.15
N PHE A 113 -3.83 8.31 -0.86
CA PHE A 113 -5.22 7.93 -0.97
C PHE A 113 -5.38 6.94 -2.12
N TYR A 114 -6.03 5.83 -1.87
CA TYR A 114 -6.37 4.86 -2.89
C TYR A 114 -7.88 4.71 -2.97
N ASP A 115 -8.46 5.19 -4.08
CA ASP A 115 -9.87 5.04 -4.40
C ASP A 115 -10.06 3.72 -5.14
N LYS A 116 -10.68 2.76 -4.45
CA LYS A 116 -10.92 1.42 -5.01
C LYS A 116 -11.99 1.45 -6.11
N ASN A 117 -12.92 2.40 -6.11
CA ASN A 117 -13.94 2.50 -7.17
C ASN A 117 -13.33 2.94 -8.49
N LYS A 118 -12.38 3.88 -8.43
CA LYS A 118 -11.66 4.40 -9.61
C LYS A 118 -10.37 3.65 -9.93
N ALA A 119 -9.96 2.71 -9.07
CA ALA A 119 -8.66 2.03 -9.11
C ALA A 119 -7.47 3.03 -9.24
N LEU A 120 -7.59 4.17 -8.57
CA LEU A 120 -6.68 5.31 -8.68
C LEU A 120 -6.00 5.57 -7.33
N ILE A 121 -4.70 5.72 -7.38
CA ILE A 121 -3.86 6.22 -6.30
C ILE A 121 -3.69 7.73 -6.51
N TYR A 122 -3.92 8.53 -5.49
CA TYR A 122 -3.65 9.96 -5.53
C TYR A 122 -3.14 10.47 -4.20
N THR A 123 -2.43 11.58 -4.24
CA THR A 123 -1.98 12.32 -3.05
C THR A 123 -2.48 13.76 -3.13
N ASP A 124 -2.52 14.45 -1.99
CA ASP A 124 -2.89 15.87 -1.97
C ASP A 124 -1.90 16.69 -2.83
N SER A 125 -2.40 17.74 -3.46
CA SER A 125 -1.59 18.68 -4.25
C SER A 125 -0.48 19.35 -3.44
N THR A 126 -0.60 19.45 -2.11
CA THR A 126 0.44 19.99 -1.22
C THR A 126 1.37 18.93 -0.65
N MET A 127 1.13 17.65 -0.93
CA MET A 127 1.91 16.57 -0.34
C MET A 127 3.17 16.29 -1.17
N PHE A 128 4.33 16.26 -0.52
CA PHE A 128 5.59 15.98 -1.19
C PHE A 128 5.65 14.53 -1.65
N VAL A 129 6.11 14.32 -2.87
CA VAL A 129 6.29 13.01 -3.49
C VAL A 129 7.70 12.92 -4.06
N LYS A 130 8.34 11.78 -3.80
CA LYS A 130 9.61 11.43 -4.45
C LYS A 130 9.43 10.12 -5.19
N VAL A 131 9.58 10.15 -6.50
CA VAL A 131 9.63 8.96 -7.34
C VAL A 131 11.09 8.70 -7.72
N THR A 132 11.58 7.52 -7.37
CA THR A 132 12.89 7.01 -7.74
C THR A 132 12.71 5.98 -8.83
N THR A 133 13.32 6.23 -9.98
CA THR A 133 13.41 5.28 -11.08
C THR A 133 14.89 4.90 -11.27
N PRO A 134 15.20 3.85 -12.04
CA PRO A 134 16.59 3.47 -12.31
C PRO A 134 17.42 4.57 -12.99
N THR A 135 16.76 5.45 -13.73
CA THR A 135 17.41 6.50 -14.53
C THR A 135 17.35 7.86 -13.87
N GLU A 136 16.31 8.14 -13.07
CA GLU A 136 15.99 9.48 -12.61
C GLU A 136 15.29 9.48 -11.23
N TYR A 137 15.55 10.53 -10.46
CA TYR A 137 14.78 10.92 -9.28
C TYR A 137 13.86 12.09 -9.66
N LEU A 138 12.56 11.89 -9.53
CA LEU A 138 11.56 12.92 -9.74
C LEU A 138 11.01 13.37 -8.39
N THR A 139 11.03 14.67 -8.14
CA THR A 139 10.47 15.28 -6.93
C THR A 139 9.39 16.28 -7.30
N GLY A 140 8.36 16.37 -6.47
CA GLY A 140 7.33 17.37 -6.64
C GLY A 140 6.25 17.29 -5.57
N TYR A 141 5.16 18.01 -5.81
CA TYR A 141 3.98 18.01 -4.97
C TYR A 141 2.76 17.46 -5.69
N GLY A 142 2.08 16.54 -5.02
CA GLY A 142 0.89 15.87 -5.53
C GLY A 142 1.18 14.90 -6.66
N LEU A 143 0.51 13.75 -6.61
CA LEU A 143 0.67 12.69 -7.59
C LEU A 143 -0.65 11.98 -7.81
N THR A 144 -0.89 11.58 -9.05
CA THR A 144 -1.97 10.68 -9.43
C THR A 144 -1.38 9.51 -10.21
N ALA A 145 -1.68 8.30 -9.81
CA ALA A 145 -1.20 7.07 -10.43
C ALA A 145 -2.29 6.01 -10.50
N ASN A 146 -2.12 5.04 -11.39
CA ASN A 146 -2.95 3.85 -11.41
C ASN A 146 -2.53 2.85 -10.32
N GLN A 147 -3.40 1.89 -9.98
CA GLN A 147 -3.17 0.89 -8.93
C GLN A 147 -1.85 0.10 -9.09
N ASN A 148 -1.47 -0.23 -10.33
CA ASN A 148 -0.25 -0.97 -10.62
C ASN A 148 1.00 -0.06 -10.71
N PHE A 149 0.85 1.24 -10.47
CA PHE A 149 1.90 2.25 -10.56
C PHE A 149 2.63 2.31 -11.92
N SER A 150 2.07 1.71 -12.97
CA SER A 150 2.68 1.72 -14.31
C SER A 150 2.54 3.07 -15.02
N ARG A 151 1.58 3.90 -14.58
CA ARG A 151 1.36 5.25 -15.07
C ARG A 151 1.14 6.18 -13.89
N TYR A 152 1.95 7.22 -13.80
CA TYR A 152 1.80 8.27 -12.81
C TYR A 152 1.96 9.65 -13.46
N ARG A 153 1.38 10.66 -12.82
CA ARG A 153 1.50 12.07 -13.15
C ARG A 153 1.73 12.83 -11.86
N ILE A 154 2.83 13.57 -11.80
CA ILE A 154 3.10 14.53 -10.73
C ILE A 154 2.37 15.82 -11.08
N LEU A 155 1.60 16.37 -10.14
CA LEU A 155 0.80 17.57 -10.36
C LEU A 155 1.68 18.82 -10.46
N ARG A 156 2.67 18.94 -9.57
CA ARG A 156 3.64 20.04 -9.54
C ARG A 156 5.06 19.48 -9.44
N PRO A 157 5.72 19.17 -10.56
CA PRO A 157 7.11 18.73 -10.53
C PRO A 157 8.01 19.89 -10.11
N GLU A 158 8.90 19.66 -9.15
CA GLU A 158 9.89 20.65 -8.70
C GLU A 158 11.27 20.39 -9.32
N GLY A 159 11.60 19.13 -9.58
CA GLY A 159 12.91 18.76 -10.09
C GLY A 159 12.95 17.34 -10.62
N VAL A 160 13.75 17.15 -11.66
CA VAL A 160 14.15 15.84 -12.17
C VAL A 160 15.67 15.81 -12.10
N PHE A 161 16.20 14.84 -11.36
CA PHE A 161 17.63 14.62 -11.22
C PHE A 161 17.96 13.28 -11.86
N ALA A 162 19.02 13.22 -12.68
CA ALA A 162 19.50 11.94 -13.15
C ALA A 162 19.94 11.10 -11.95
N ALA A 163 19.45 9.87 -11.86
CA ALA A 163 20.04 8.89 -10.97
C ALA A 163 21.46 8.61 -11.49
N PRO A 164 22.47 8.47 -10.60
CA PRO A 164 23.79 8.07 -11.07
C PRO A 164 23.59 6.74 -11.79
N ALA A 165 23.86 6.73 -13.10
CA ALA A 165 23.82 5.52 -13.90
C ALA A 165 24.71 4.51 -13.17
N VAL A 166 24.10 3.53 -12.50
CA VAL A 166 24.81 2.33 -12.14
C VAL A 166 25.17 1.73 -13.49
N ALA A 167 26.41 1.96 -13.91
CA ALA A 167 26.97 1.29 -15.07
C ALA A 167 26.56 -0.18 -14.97
N PRO A 168 25.95 -0.77 -16.02
CA PRO A 168 25.61 -2.18 -15.97
C PRO A 168 26.86 -2.92 -15.53
N ALA A 169 26.76 -3.67 -14.43
CA ALA A 169 27.86 -4.47 -13.92
C ALA A 169 28.47 -5.20 -15.14
N PRO A 170 29.79 -5.13 -15.36
CA PRO A 170 30.39 -5.73 -16.54
C PRO A 170 29.97 -7.20 -16.56
N ALA A 171 29.34 -7.60 -17.67
CA ALA A 171 28.92 -8.97 -17.90
C ALA A 171 30.09 -9.87 -17.53
N VAL A 172 29.88 -10.72 -16.52
CA VAL A 172 30.86 -11.71 -16.10
C VAL A 172 31.07 -12.61 -17.31
N THR A 173 32.10 -12.34 -18.09
CA THR A 173 32.53 -13.18 -19.20
C THR A 173 32.84 -14.54 -18.60
N ALA A 174 31.98 -15.51 -18.93
CA ALA A 174 32.22 -16.91 -18.60
C ALA A 174 33.63 -17.29 -19.06
N PRO A 175 34.48 -17.87 -18.21
CA PRO A 175 35.77 -18.37 -18.66
C PRO A 175 35.55 -19.43 -19.75
N PRO A 176 36.38 -19.46 -20.81
CA PRO A 176 36.24 -20.45 -21.87
C PRO A 176 36.39 -21.85 -21.27
N GLN A 177 35.40 -22.70 -21.56
CA GLN A 177 35.44 -24.11 -21.24
C GLN A 177 36.67 -24.72 -21.91
N ALA A 178 37.66 -25.12 -21.10
CA ALA A 178 38.80 -25.89 -21.54
C ALA A 178 38.30 -27.27 -21.98
N ASN A 179 38.40 -27.56 -23.27
CA ASN A 179 38.26 -28.90 -23.83
C ASN A 179 39.34 -29.80 -23.21
N SER A 180 38.96 -30.62 -22.24
CA SER A 180 39.73 -31.80 -21.86
C SER A 180 39.42 -32.93 -22.84
N ALA A 181 40.30 -33.09 -23.83
CA ALA A 181 40.57 -34.40 -24.41
C ALA A 181 41.21 -35.29 -23.32
N PRO A 182 40.88 -36.58 -23.32
CA PRO A 182 41.96 -37.55 -23.15
C PRO A 182 41.90 -38.68 -24.19
N GLN A 183 43.08 -39.28 -24.34
CA GLN A 183 43.45 -40.41 -25.18
C GLN A 183 42.61 -41.67 -24.96
#